data_AF-A0A034WT42-F1
#
_entry.id   AF-A0A034WT42-F1
#
_cell.length_a   1.000
_cell.length_b   1.000
_cell.length_c   1.000
_cell.angle_alpha   90.00
_cell.angle_beta   90.00
_cell.angle_gamma   90.00
#
_symmetry.space_group_name_H-M   'P 1'
#
loop_
_entity.id
_entity.type
_entity.pdbx_description
1 polymer ?
#
loop_
_entity_poly.entity_id
_entity_poly.type
_entity_poly.pdbx_seq_one_letter_code
_entity_poly.pdbx_strand_id
1 'polypeptide(L)'
;FFDELCKRNLLEELVFGESKVSEQHLLRISELTNLQRLKFCITSMPRPLSLDVLKDLVNLEELQLDDCHEVNAEGSLELIRRCQKLKILNFCFAFGITVNFLTEANDILSQRQPPSTEPLTLAFDSPEILPTFQTLENPLPFLKFITVTRKFADAEEDYLTIEEDIVSQTDVEGHSLNRKFRV
;
A
#
# COMPACT_ATOMS: atom_id res chain seq x y z
N PHE A 1 -5.97 18.54 -12.43
CA PHE A 1 -4.94 18.55 -11.36
C PHE A 1 -4.22 17.20 -11.28
N PHE A 2 -4.93 16.07 -11.08
CA PHE A 2 -4.32 14.73 -11.11
C PHE A 2 -3.55 14.43 -12.42
N ASP A 3 -4.09 14.83 -13.58
CA ASP A 3 -3.39 14.70 -14.87
C ASP A 3 -2.04 15.42 -14.92
N GLU A 4 -1.89 16.52 -14.19
CA GLU A 4 -0.64 17.28 -14.15
C GLU A 4 0.40 16.59 -13.24
N LEU A 5 -0.06 15.92 -12.17
CA LEU A 5 0.78 15.08 -11.33
C LEU A 5 1.30 13.86 -12.12
N CYS A 6 0.42 13.21 -12.90
CA CYS A 6 0.81 12.13 -13.83
C CYS A 6 1.85 12.63 -14.85
N LYS A 7 1.59 13.78 -15.49
CA LYS A 7 2.51 14.33 -16.52
C LYS A 7 3.90 14.66 -15.98
N ARG A 8 3.98 15.20 -14.76
CA ARG A 8 5.27 15.58 -14.18
C ARG A 8 6.00 14.40 -13.58
N ASN A 9 5.28 13.37 -13.14
CA ASN A 9 5.81 12.16 -12.52
C ASN A 9 6.88 12.48 -11.45
N LEU A 10 6.69 13.54 -10.66
CA LEU A 10 7.63 13.93 -9.58
C LEU A 10 7.19 13.40 -8.22
N LEU A 11 6.06 12.68 -8.17
CA LEU A 11 5.42 12.29 -6.94
C LEU A 11 6.07 11.03 -6.37
N GLU A 12 6.63 11.14 -5.17
CA GLU A 12 7.23 10.01 -4.45
C GLU A 12 6.30 9.44 -3.37
N GLU A 13 5.36 10.24 -2.86
CA GLU A 13 4.38 9.82 -1.86
C GLU A 13 2.98 10.31 -2.23
N LEU A 14 2.03 9.37 -2.29
CA LEU A 14 0.62 9.64 -2.44
C LEU A 14 -0.15 9.01 -1.27
N VAL A 15 -0.91 9.84 -0.56
CA VAL A 15 -1.90 9.40 0.41
C VAL A 15 -3.29 9.70 -0.15
N PHE A 16 -4.12 8.66 -0.23
CA PHE A 16 -5.48 8.72 -0.77
C PHE A 16 -6.47 8.44 0.37
N GLY A 17 -7.28 9.43 0.72
CA GLY A 17 -8.17 9.40 1.88
C GLY A 17 -9.65 9.25 1.55
N GLU A 18 -10.44 8.76 2.51
CA GLU A 18 -11.89 9.03 2.69
C GLU A 18 -12.74 8.96 1.42
N SER A 19 -12.60 7.87 0.67
CA SER A 19 -13.27 7.75 -0.63
C SER A 19 -13.42 6.32 -1.10
N LYS A 20 -14.30 6.13 -2.09
CA LYS A 20 -14.42 4.87 -2.83
C LYS A 20 -13.35 4.83 -3.91
N VAL A 21 -12.41 3.90 -3.78
CA VAL A 21 -11.40 3.64 -4.80
C VAL A 21 -11.99 2.76 -5.89
N SER A 22 -11.81 3.16 -7.15
CA SER A 22 -12.24 2.39 -8.31
C SER A 22 -11.02 1.86 -9.06
N GLU A 23 -11.21 0.87 -9.93
CA GLU A 23 -10.15 0.41 -10.84
C GLU A 23 -9.59 1.56 -11.69
N GLN A 24 -10.43 2.52 -12.08
CA GLN A 24 -9.98 3.71 -12.81
C GLN A 24 -9.03 4.56 -11.98
N HIS A 25 -9.27 4.71 -10.68
CA HIS A 25 -8.33 5.41 -9.78
C HIS A 25 -6.98 4.67 -9.74
N LEU A 26 -6.99 3.34 -9.60
CA LEU A 26 -5.77 2.52 -9.58
C LEU A 26 -4.99 2.61 -10.90
N LEU A 27 -5.69 2.58 -12.05
CA LEU A 27 -5.09 2.76 -13.38
C LEU A 27 -4.42 4.13 -13.54
N ARG A 28 -4.99 5.17 -12.94
CA ARG A 28 -4.39 6.51 -12.97
C ARG A 28 -3.19 6.61 -12.04
N ILE A 29 -3.26 5.96 -10.87
CA ILE A 29 -2.15 5.91 -9.92
C ILE A 29 -0.95 5.13 -10.50
N SER A 30 -1.20 4.09 -11.31
CA SER A 30 -0.12 3.32 -11.92
C SER A 30 0.74 4.11 -12.92
N GLU A 31 0.26 5.26 -13.41
CA GLU A 31 1.04 6.19 -14.24
C GLU A 31 2.14 6.93 -13.43
N LEU A 32 2.04 6.97 -12.10
CA LEU A 32 2.94 7.68 -11.20
C LEU A 32 4.17 6.84 -10.83
N THR A 33 4.96 6.46 -11.83
CA THR A 33 6.06 5.47 -11.72
C THR A 33 7.22 5.89 -10.78
N ASN A 34 7.30 7.16 -10.36
CA ASN A 34 8.23 7.61 -9.34
C ASN A 34 7.73 7.44 -7.89
N LEU A 35 6.52 6.92 -7.69
CA LEU A 35 5.99 6.63 -6.37
C LEU A 35 6.87 5.63 -5.61
N GLN A 36 7.20 6.01 -4.39
CA GLN A 36 7.88 5.19 -3.39
C GLN A 36 6.93 4.78 -2.27
N ARG A 37 5.91 5.60 -1.97
CA ARG A 37 4.93 5.35 -0.93
C ARG A 37 3.52 5.60 -1.45
N LEU A 38 2.66 4.59 -1.36
CA LEU A 38 1.25 4.69 -1.68
C LEU A 38 0.43 4.21 -0.49
N LYS A 39 -0.43 5.10 0.03
CA LYS A 39 -1.25 4.80 1.22
C LYS A 39 -2.70 5.11 0.93
N PHE A 40 -3.55 4.12 1.16
CA PHE A 40 -4.98 4.26 1.18
C PHE A 40 -5.44 4.30 2.64
N CYS A 41 -6.21 5.32 3.02
CA CYS A 41 -6.64 5.54 4.40
C CYS A 41 -8.13 5.83 4.43
N ILE A 42 -8.90 5.01 5.16
CA ILE A 42 -10.36 5.13 5.27
C ILE A 42 -11.00 5.05 3.88
N THR A 43 -10.55 4.11 3.06
CA THR A 43 -11.04 3.94 1.68
C THR A 43 -11.67 2.57 1.49
N SER A 44 -12.76 2.51 0.72
CA SER A 44 -13.32 1.23 0.27
C SER A 44 -12.72 0.83 -1.08
N MET A 45 -12.07 -0.33 -1.13
CA MET A 45 -11.38 -0.82 -2.32
C MET A 45 -12.31 -1.62 -3.26
N PRO A 46 -11.95 -1.73 -4.57
CA PRO A 46 -12.63 -2.65 -5.48
C PRO A 46 -12.62 -4.09 -4.96
N ARG A 47 -13.66 -4.86 -5.29
CA ARG A 47 -13.80 -6.27 -4.89
C ARG A 47 -14.10 -7.16 -6.11
N PRO A 48 -13.28 -8.18 -6.40
CA PRO A 48 -11.99 -8.49 -5.77
C PRO A 48 -10.92 -7.44 -6.14
N LEU A 49 -9.97 -7.19 -5.23
CA LEU A 49 -8.86 -6.27 -5.46
C LEU A 49 -7.72 -7.01 -6.18
N SER A 50 -7.37 -6.55 -7.38
CA SER A 50 -6.18 -7.00 -8.10
C SER A 50 -5.08 -5.93 -8.06
N LEU A 51 -3.91 -6.28 -7.56
CA LEU A 51 -2.77 -5.36 -7.39
C LEU A 51 -1.81 -5.36 -8.58
N ASP A 52 -2.01 -6.20 -9.59
CA ASP A 52 -1.17 -6.25 -10.80
C ASP A 52 -1.22 -4.95 -11.61
N VAL A 53 -2.30 -4.17 -11.48
CA VAL A 53 -2.40 -2.83 -12.05
C VAL A 53 -1.28 -1.89 -11.56
N LEU A 54 -0.72 -2.14 -10.38
CA LEU A 54 0.34 -1.35 -9.78
C LEU A 54 1.75 -1.91 -10.03
N LYS A 55 1.88 -2.97 -10.85
CA LYS A 55 3.16 -3.70 -11.04
C LYS A 55 4.29 -2.87 -11.66
N ASP A 56 3.96 -1.78 -12.37
CA ASP A 56 4.95 -0.92 -13.01
C ASP A 56 5.43 0.22 -12.07
N LEU A 57 4.92 0.29 -10.84
CA LEU A 57 5.44 1.15 -9.77
C LEU A 57 6.74 0.54 -9.18
N VAL A 58 7.76 0.37 -10.02
CA VAL A 58 9.01 -0.34 -9.66
C VAL A 58 9.83 0.36 -8.57
N ASN A 59 9.52 1.62 -8.29
CA ASN A 59 10.12 2.40 -7.20
C ASN A 59 9.40 2.24 -5.86
N LEU A 60 8.26 1.55 -5.83
CA LEU A 60 7.42 1.44 -4.64
C LEU A 60 8.16 0.68 -3.53
N GLU A 61 8.27 1.32 -2.37
CA GLU A 61 8.86 0.79 -1.15
C GLU A 61 7.79 0.43 -0.12
N GLU A 62 6.65 1.13 -0.13
CA GLU A 62 5.56 0.94 0.81
C GLU A 62 4.22 1.04 0.11
N LEU A 63 3.40 -0.01 0.26
CA LEU A 63 2.00 -0.02 -0.11
C LEU A 63 1.17 -0.29 1.14
N GLN A 64 0.36 0.69 1.54
CA GLN A 64 -0.64 0.50 2.58
C GLN A 64 -2.03 0.50 1.95
N LEU A 65 -2.72 -0.62 2.08
CA LEU A 65 -4.09 -0.74 1.62
C LEU A 65 -5.04 -0.71 2.83
N ASP A 66 -6.26 -0.25 2.57
CA ASP A 66 -7.35 -0.24 3.54
C ASP A 66 -8.55 -1.01 2.99
N ASP A 67 -9.33 -1.65 3.87
CA ASP A 67 -10.61 -2.30 3.58
C ASP A 67 -10.60 -3.13 2.29
N CYS A 68 -9.57 -3.97 2.13
CA CYS A 68 -9.32 -4.71 0.90
C CYS A 68 -10.33 -5.83 0.66
N HIS A 69 -10.95 -6.32 1.72
CA HIS A 69 -11.85 -7.48 1.73
C HIS A 69 -11.27 -8.71 1.00
N GLU A 70 -11.41 -8.82 -0.32
CA GLU A 70 -10.90 -9.98 -1.07
C GLU A 70 -9.74 -9.56 -1.96
N VAL A 71 -8.55 -10.10 -1.68
CA VAL A 71 -7.34 -9.83 -2.47
C VAL A 71 -7.09 -10.98 -3.44
N ASN A 72 -6.88 -10.64 -4.71
CA ASN A 72 -6.43 -11.59 -5.71
C ASN A 72 -4.96 -11.97 -5.45
N ALA A 73 -4.71 -13.26 -5.18
CA ALA A 73 -3.38 -13.76 -4.88
C ALA A 73 -2.39 -13.58 -6.04
N GLU A 74 -2.78 -13.94 -7.27
CA GLU A 74 -1.93 -13.83 -8.46
C GLU A 74 -1.49 -12.39 -8.71
N GLY A 75 -2.43 -11.44 -8.67
CA GLY A 75 -2.12 -10.04 -8.89
C GLY A 75 -1.21 -9.45 -7.80
N SER A 76 -1.36 -9.92 -6.56
CA SER A 76 -0.49 -9.55 -5.45
C SER A 76 0.92 -10.14 -5.57
N LEU A 77 1.04 -11.39 -6.04
CA LEU A 77 2.33 -12.03 -6.31
C LEU A 77 3.06 -11.35 -7.47
N GLU A 78 2.34 -10.93 -8.52
CA GLU A 78 2.94 -10.18 -9.62
C GLU A 78 3.44 -8.80 -9.18
N LEU A 79 2.70 -8.10 -8.30
CA LEU A 79 3.20 -6.88 -7.67
C LEU A 79 4.53 -7.14 -6.92
N ILE A 80 4.57 -8.19 -6.08
CA ILE A 80 5.78 -8.56 -5.33
C ILE A 80 6.94 -8.91 -6.27
N ARG A 81 6.67 -9.56 -7.40
CA ARG A 81 7.68 -9.92 -8.40
C ARG A 81 8.30 -8.69 -9.07
N ARG A 82 7.49 -7.66 -9.36
CA ARG A 82 7.89 -6.50 -10.15
C ARG A 82 8.44 -5.35 -9.29
N CYS A 83 7.84 -5.10 -8.12
CA CYS A 83 8.25 -4.05 -7.19
C CYS A 83 9.39 -4.53 -6.28
N GLN A 84 10.61 -4.61 -6.83
CA GLN A 84 11.78 -5.16 -6.12
C GLN A 84 12.23 -4.33 -4.91
N LYS A 85 11.86 -3.04 -4.87
CA LYS A 85 12.15 -2.15 -3.73
C LYS A 85 11.11 -2.24 -2.60
N LEU A 86 10.05 -3.02 -2.78
CA LEU A 86 8.96 -3.12 -1.81
C LEU A 86 9.48 -3.72 -0.49
N LYS A 87 9.30 -2.97 0.59
CA LYS A 87 9.69 -3.29 1.97
C LYS A 87 8.48 -3.54 2.86
N ILE A 88 7.36 -2.87 2.59
CA ILE A 88 6.14 -2.95 3.38
C ILE A 88 4.94 -3.14 2.44
N LEU A 89 4.14 -4.16 2.72
CA LEU A 89 2.85 -4.39 2.10
C LEU A 89 1.82 -4.67 3.19
N ASN A 90 0.90 -3.73 3.39
CA ASN A 90 -0.15 -3.84 4.40
C ASN A 90 -1.48 -4.22 3.77
N PHE A 91 -2.04 -5.32 4.25
CA PHE A 91 -3.31 -5.90 3.87
C PHE A 91 -4.34 -5.72 5.01
N CYS A 92 -4.63 -4.47 5.40
CA CYS A 92 -5.67 -4.22 6.40
C CYS A 92 -7.02 -4.75 5.92
N PHE A 93 -7.72 -5.49 6.80
CA PHE A 93 -9.00 -6.12 6.52
C PHE A 93 -9.05 -6.94 5.21
N ALA A 94 -7.94 -7.60 4.86
CA ALA A 94 -7.92 -8.53 3.74
C ALA A 94 -8.22 -9.98 4.18
N PHE A 95 -8.98 -10.66 3.35
CA PHE A 95 -9.23 -12.08 3.31
C PHE A 95 -8.58 -12.67 2.04
N GLY A 96 -8.44 -14.00 1.99
CA GLY A 96 -7.87 -14.71 0.83
C GLY A 96 -6.35 -14.89 0.87
N ILE A 97 -5.68 -14.45 1.93
CA ILE A 97 -4.26 -14.72 2.15
C ILE A 97 -4.08 -16.15 2.69
N THR A 98 -3.53 -17.03 1.86
CA THR A 98 -3.35 -18.46 2.14
C THR A 98 -1.89 -18.81 2.42
N VAL A 99 -1.64 -20.01 2.97
CA VAL A 99 -0.26 -20.55 3.11
C VAL A 99 0.45 -20.59 1.76
N ASN A 100 -0.24 -21.02 0.70
CA ASN A 100 0.33 -21.09 -0.65
C ASN A 100 0.80 -19.71 -1.13
N PHE A 101 -0.01 -18.67 -0.90
CA PHE A 101 0.39 -17.30 -1.21
C PHE A 101 1.66 -16.90 -0.45
N LEU A 102 1.75 -17.20 0.84
CA LEU A 102 2.92 -16.86 1.66
C LEU A 102 4.19 -17.60 1.20
N THR A 103 4.07 -18.89 0.90
CA THR A 103 5.19 -19.71 0.40
C THR A 103 5.67 -19.19 -0.96
N GLU A 104 4.75 -18.93 -1.89
CA GLU A 104 5.11 -18.43 -3.22
C GLU A 104 5.69 -17.02 -3.17
N ALA A 105 5.15 -16.13 -2.33
CA ALA A 105 5.72 -14.81 -2.11
C ALA A 105 7.16 -14.91 -1.57
N ASN A 106 7.43 -15.82 -0.63
CA ASN A 106 8.77 -16.06 -0.12
C ASN A 106 9.72 -16.59 -1.21
N ASP A 107 9.25 -17.49 -2.07
CA ASP A 107 10.04 -18.02 -3.19
C ASP A 107 10.38 -16.93 -4.20
N ILE A 108 9.42 -16.06 -4.55
CA ILE A 108 9.65 -14.90 -5.41
C ILE A 108 10.71 -13.98 -4.79
N LEU A 109 10.61 -13.69 -3.49
CA LEU A 109 11.54 -12.82 -2.78
C LEU A 109 12.96 -13.39 -2.73
N SER A 110 13.09 -14.71 -2.60
CA SER A 110 14.38 -15.41 -2.62
C SER A 110 15.13 -15.28 -3.94
N GLN A 111 14.40 -15.03 -5.04
CA GLN A 111 14.93 -14.95 -6.40
C GLN A 111 15.22 -13.51 -6.85
N ARG A 112 14.94 -12.49 -6.02
CA ARG A 112 15.16 -11.08 -6.39
C ARG A 112 16.64 -10.80 -6.69
N GLN A 113 16.87 -9.94 -7.69
CA GLN A 113 18.19 -9.47 -8.09
C GLN A 113 18.16 -7.93 -8.23
N PRO A 114 18.81 -7.18 -7.31
CA PRO A 114 19.63 -7.67 -6.20
C PRO A 114 18.81 -8.36 -5.10
N PRO A 115 19.43 -9.24 -4.29
CA PRO A 115 18.78 -9.82 -3.13
C PRO A 115 18.29 -8.73 -2.17
N SER A 116 17.09 -8.90 -1.61
CA SER A 116 16.59 -7.98 -0.60
C SER A 116 17.49 -8.01 0.63
N THR A 117 17.92 -6.85 1.11
CA THR A 117 18.72 -6.74 2.35
C THR A 117 17.91 -7.05 3.59
N GLU A 118 16.58 -6.91 3.51
CA GLU A 118 15.65 -7.16 4.61
C GLU A 118 14.43 -7.95 4.12
N PRO A 119 13.80 -8.77 4.98
CA PRO A 119 12.54 -9.44 4.65
C PRO A 119 11.42 -8.44 4.32
N LEU A 120 10.57 -8.78 3.35
CA LEU A 120 9.36 -8.01 3.07
C LEU A 120 8.43 -8.10 4.29
N THR A 121 8.03 -6.94 4.81
CA THR A 121 7.08 -6.86 5.90
C THR A 121 5.66 -6.95 5.34
N LEU A 122 4.95 -8.03 5.70
CA LEU A 122 3.52 -8.17 5.49
C LEU A 122 2.78 -7.81 6.79
N ALA A 123 1.89 -6.83 6.68
CA ALA A 123 1.08 -6.36 7.80
C ALA A 123 -0.38 -6.77 7.63
N PHE A 124 -1.01 -7.19 8.73
CA PHE A 124 -2.41 -7.65 8.76
C PHE A 124 -3.13 -7.13 10.00
N ASP A 125 -4.40 -6.77 9.86
CA ASP A 125 -5.27 -6.28 10.94
C ASP A 125 -6.22 -7.37 11.49
N SER A 126 -6.16 -8.58 10.94
CA SER A 126 -7.14 -9.63 11.25
C SER A 126 -6.57 -10.73 12.15
N PRO A 127 -7.26 -11.12 13.23
CA PRO A 127 -6.93 -12.35 13.96
C PRO A 127 -7.17 -13.61 13.14
N GLU A 128 -7.89 -13.55 12.02
CA GLU A 128 -8.18 -14.70 11.16
C GLU A 128 -6.99 -15.20 10.35
N ILE A 129 -5.91 -14.42 10.23
CA ILE A 129 -4.69 -14.89 9.57
C ILE A 129 -3.77 -15.68 10.51
N LEU A 130 -4.00 -15.60 11.83
CA LEU A 130 -3.20 -16.31 12.83
C LEU A 130 -3.20 -17.84 12.63
N PRO A 131 -4.34 -18.51 12.34
CA PRO A 131 -4.36 -19.93 12.00
C PRO A 131 -3.51 -20.28 10.78
N THR A 132 -3.47 -19.41 9.77
CA THR A 132 -2.64 -19.59 8.57
C THR A 132 -1.15 -19.65 8.91
N PHE A 133 -0.71 -18.91 9.93
CA PHE A 133 0.68 -18.99 10.39
C PHE A 133 0.98 -20.25 11.20
N GLN A 134 -0.02 -20.87 11.81
CA GLN A 134 0.16 -22.10 12.60
C GLN A 134 0.34 -23.35 11.73
N THR A 135 -0.10 -23.29 10.47
CA THR A 135 0.02 -24.40 9.51
C THR A 135 1.29 -24.33 8.66
N LEU A 136 2.15 -23.33 8.87
CA LEU A 136 3.43 -23.21 8.18
C LEU A 136 4.40 -24.31 8.63
N GLU A 137 4.70 -25.25 7.74
CA GLU A 137 5.67 -26.32 7.99
C GLU A 137 7.13 -25.84 7.94
N ASN A 138 7.40 -24.78 7.16
CA ASN A 138 8.74 -24.27 6.89
C ASN A 138 8.87 -22.78 7.23
N PRO A 139 10.07 -22.33 7.66
CA PRO A 139 10.32 -20.92 7.87
C PRO A 139 10.27 -20.16 6.54
N LEU A 140 9.75 -18.93 6.57
CA LEU A 140 9.69 -18.01 5.44
C LEU A 140 10.67 -16.85 5.67
N PRO A 141 11.99 -17.05 5.48
CA PRO A 141 13.02 -16.10 5.91
C PRO A 141 13.00 -14.76 5.17
N PHE A 142 12.34 -14.70 4.01
CA PHE A 142 12.20 -13.46 3.24
C PHE A 142 10.93 -12.70 3.57
N LEU A 143 10.10 -13.21 4.49
CA LEU A 143 8.90 -12.55 4.97
C LEU A 143 9.00 -12.24 6.47
N LYS A 144 8.50 -11.07 6.84
CA LYS A 144 8.29 -10.67 8.22
C LYS A 144 6.82 -10.34 8.40
N PHE A 145 6.20 -10.88 9.45
CA PHE A 145 4.80 -10.65 9.74
C PHE A 145 4.66 -9.64 10.88
N ILE A 146 3.77 -8.66 10.71
CA ILE A 146 3.36 -7.77 11.79
C ILE A 146 1.84 -7.72 11.88
N THR A 147 1.33 -7.67 13.10
CA THR A 147 -0.07 -7.36 13.36
C THR A 147 -0.19 -5.87 13.55
N VAL A 148 -0.99 -5.22 12.71
CA VAL A 148 -1.45 -3.86 12.95
C VAL A 148 -2.74 -3.94 13.73
N THR A 149 -2.92 -3.04 14.70
CA THR A 149 -4.20 -2.88 15.39
C THR A 149 -4.75 -1.54 14.99
N ARG A 150 -5.88 -1.52 14.27
CA ARG A 150 -6.63 -0.26 14.16
C ARG A 150 -7.26 0.07 15.50
N LYS A 151 -6.79 1.18 16.08
CA LYS A 151 -7.67 1.97 16.92
C LYS A 151 -8.54 2.78 15.97
N PHE A 152 -9.80 2.37 15.82
CA PHE A 152 -10.85 3.35 15.54
C PHE A 152 -10.85 4.25 16.77
N ALA A 153 -10.00 5.26 16.79
CA ALA A 153 -10.23 6.36 17.70
C ALA A 153 -11.58 6.93 17.27
N ASP A 154 -12.47 7.22 18.21
CA ASP A 154 -13.64 8.08 18.03
C ASP A 154 -13.18 9.52 17.69
N ALA A 155 -12.25 9.66 16.74
CA ALA A 155 -11.67 10.88 16.25
C ALA A 155 -12.53 11.38 15.08
N GLU A 156 -13.81 11.63 15.36
CA GLU A 156 -14.63 12.49 14.52
C GLU A 156 -14.34 13.98 14.82
N GLU A 157 -13.60 14.31 15.90
CA GLU A 157 -13.34 15.71 16.31
C GLU A 157 -11.90 16.21 16.13
N ASP A 158 -10.87 15.36 16.21
CA ASP A 158 -9.45 15.83 16.11
C ASP A 158 -8.96 16.06 14.66
N TYR A 159 -9.64 15.50 13.65
CA TYR A 159 -9.29 15.74 12.24
C TYR A 159 -9.80 17.10 11.73
N LEU A 160 -10.88 17.63 12.33
CA LEU A 160 -11.47 18.91 11.94
C LEU A 160 -10.66 20.11 12.43
N THR A 161 -9.91 19.99 13.54
CA THR A 161 -9.14 21.10 14.10
C THR A 161 -7.83 21.39 13.35
N ILE A 162 -7.31 20.43 12.57
CA ILE A 162 -6.08 20.63 11.77
C ILE A 162 -6.40 21.23 10.40
N GLU A 163 -7.57 20.97 9.82
CA GLU A 163 -7.92 21.49 8.48
C GLU A 163 -8.29 22.98 8.49
N GLU A 164 -8.88 23.51 9.57
CA GLU A 164 -9.22 24.94 9.65
C GLU A 164 -7.97 25.85 9.73
N ASP A 165 -6.86 25.37 10.31
CA ASP A 165 -5.62 26.14 10.43
C ASP A 165 -4.79 26.18 9.14
N ILE A 166 -4.92 25.18 8.25
CA ILE A 166 -4.14 25.11 6.99
C ILE A 166 -4.81 25.93 5.87
N VAL A 167 -6.15 25.99 5.86
CA VAL A 167 -6.89 26.73 4.82
C VAL A 167 -6.81 28.25 5.04
N SER A 168 -6.50 28.72 6.25
CA SER A 168 -6.46 30.16 6.57
C SER A 168 -5.11 30.84 6.30
N GLN A 169 -4.05 30.12 5.94
CA GLN A 169 -2.69 30.68 5.80
C GLN A 169 -2.03 30.53 4.43
N THR A 170 -2.78 30.34 3.34
CA THR A 170 -2.17 30.42 1.99
C THR A 170 -2.26 31.83 1.41
N ASP A 171 -1.32 32.66 1.85
CA ASP A 171 -0.70 33.62 0.96
C ASP A 171 0.83 33.46 1.05
N VAL A 172 1.48 33.73 -0.08
CA VAL A 172 2.92 33.89 -0.32
C VAL A 172 3.83 32.67 -0.59
N GLU A 173 4.34 32.69 -1.83
CA GLU A 173 5.70 32.38 -2.30
C GLU A 173 6.17 30.92 -2.43
N GLY A 174 6.25 30.51 -3.71
CA GLY A 174 6.90 29.30 -4.13
C GLY A 174 8.40 29.35 -3.88
N HIS A 175 8.89 28.40 -3.09
CA HIS A 175 10.17 27.71 -3.25
C HIS A 175 10.31 26.61 -2.16
N SER A 176 9.38 25.64 -2.08
CA SER A 176 9.62 24.36 -1.39
C SER A 176 8.49 23.33 -1.61
N LEU A 177 8.29 22.84 -2.83
CA LEU A 177 7.38 21.71 -3.10
C LEU A 177 8.09 20.38 -2.85
N ASN A 178 8.45 20.08 -1.61
CA ASN A 178 8.96 18.77 -1.25
C ASN A 178 7.81 17.77 -1.06
N ARG A 179 7.40 17.16 -2.18
CA ARG A 179 7.20 15.70 -2.37
C ARG A 179 6.22 14.94 -1.46
N LYS A 180 5.17 15.58 -0.94
CA LYS A 180 4.09 14.87 -0.26
C LYS A 180 2.75 15.46 -0.67
N PHE A 181 1.86 14.62 -1.20
CA PHE A 181 0.53 15.03 -1.61
C PHE A 181 -0.52 14.13 -0.96
N ARG A 182 -1.55 14.77 -0.41
CA ARG A 182 -2.73 14.13 0.16
C ARG A 182 -3.91 14.54 -0.71
N VAL A 183 -4.64 13.57 -1.24
CA VAL A 183 -5.84 13.76 -2.07
C VAL A 183 -6.99 13.00 -1.45
#